data_AF-A0A835HTC7-F1
#
_entry.id   AF-A0A835HTC7-F1
#
_cell.length_a   1.000
_cell.length_b   1.000
_cell.length_c   1.000
_cell.angle_alpha   90.00
_cell.angle_beta   90.00
_cell.angle_gamma   90.00
#
_symmetry.space_group_name_H-M   'P 1'
#
loop_
_entity.id
_entity.type
_entity.pdbx_description
1 polymer ?
#
loop_
_entity_poly.entity_id
_entity_poly.type
_entity_poly.pdbx_seq_one_letter_code
_entity_poly.pdbx_strand_id
1 'polypeptide(L)'
;MKQSSKTLNELGNNSYVLRNVSLDGIDAVQWEPSAVFNSFLPGCEESGNPEALHFCNNQREFGLKFLERATKLGHEETTYVLGIILLCNKDESKERGMELLNMVEKRKRARNNIGLSESLEK
;
A
#
# COMPACT_ATOMS: atom_id res chain seq x y z
N MET A 1 -25.95 -16.61 10.15
CA MET A 1 -26.18 -16.80 11.59
C MET A 1 -25.25 -15.86 12.35
N LYS A 2 -25.78 -14.83 13.01
CA LYS A 2 -25.06 -13.88 13.87
C LYS A 2 -25.35 -14.25 15.32
N GLN A 3 -24.44 -14.94 16.01
CA GLN A 3 -24.30 -14.90 17.48
C GLN A 3 -22.89 -15.40 17.85
N SER A 4 -21.87 -14.57 17.67
CA SER A 4 -20.62 -14.75 18.41
C SER A 4 -20.82 -14.18 19.82
N SER A 5 -20.62 -15.01 20.84
CA SER A 5 -20.62 -14.55 22.24
C SER A 5 -19.53 -13.50 22.42
N LYS A 6 -19.81 -12.42 23.17
CA LYS A 6 -18.84 -11.34 23.44
C LYS A 6 -17.50 -11.89 23.95
N THR A 7 -17.57 -12.94 24.75
CA THR A 7 -16.42 -13.69 25.29
C THR A 7 -15.59 -14.40 24.21
N LEU A 8 -16.22 -14.98 23.18
CA LEU A 8 -15.49 -15.61 22.07
C LEU A 8 -14.82 -14.56 21.18
N ASN A 9 -15.46 -13.40 21.02
CA ASN A 9 -14.85 -12.28 20.30
C ASN A 9 -13.66 -11.69 21.07
N GLU A 10 -13.78 -11.58 22.39
CA GLU A 10 -12.67 -11.18 23.28
C GLU A 10 -11.53 -12.21 23.26
N LEU A 11 -11.84 -13.51 23.23
CA LEU A 11 -10.84 -14.58 23.10
C LEU A 11 -10.15 -14.56 21.73
N GLY A 12 -10.90 -14.30 20.65
CA GLY A 12 -10.38 -14.21 19.29
C GLY A 12 -9.44 -13.03 19.09
N ASN A 13 -9.66 -11.92 19.81
CA ASN A 13 -8.78 -10.75 19.83
C ASN A 13 -7.62 -10.88 20.84
N ASN A 14 -7.42 -12.05 21.45
CA ASN A 14 -6.29 -12.28 22.34
C ASN A 14 -4.99 -12.37 21.53
N SER A 15 -3.96 -11.62 21.94
CA SER A 15 -2.67 -11.56 21.25
C SER A 15 -1.98 -12.93 21.10
N TYR A 16 -2.18 -13.84 22.05
CA TYR A 16 -1.68 -15.21 21.93
C TYR A 16 -2.41 -16.01 20.85
N VAL A 17 -3.72 -15.84 20.72
CA VAL A 17 -4.53 -16.52 19.69
C VAL A 17 -4.20 -15.96 18.31
N LEU A 18 -4.15 -14.64 18.17
CA LEU A 18 -3.80 -13.95 16.92
C LEU A 18 -2.39 -14.29 16.44
N ARG A 19 -1.44 -14.51 17.35
CA ARG A 19 -0.07 -14.90 17.02
C ARG A 19 0.03 -16.32 16.43
N ASN A 20 -0.90 -17.21 16.74
CA ASN A 20 -0.83 -18.64 16.41
C ASN A 20 -1.89 -19.11 15.41
N VAL A 21 -2.78 -18.23 14.95
CA VAL A 21 -3.79 -18.58 13.95
C VAL A 21 -3.15 -18.73 12.56
N SER A 22 -3.53 -19.78 11.83
CA SER A 22 -3.07 -20.03 10.46
C SER A 22 -3.97 -19.32 9.45
N LEU A 23 -3.36 -18.74 8.42
CA LEU A 23 -4.01 -18.01 7.34
C LEU A 23 -4.24 -18.87 6.08
N ASP A 24 -3.95 -20.19 6.14
CA ASP A 24 -3.98 -21.12 4.99
C ASP A 24 -5.36 -21.28 4.32
N GLY A 25 -6.44 -20.85 5.00
CA GLY A 25 -7.81 -20.83 4.46
C GLY A 25 -8.27 -19.47 3.94
N ILE A 26 -7.42 -18.44 4.01
CA ILE A 26 -7.75 -17.10 3.52
C ILE A 26 -7.11 -16.95 2.14
N ASP A 27 -7.94 -16.98 1.11
CA ASP A 27 -7.49 -16.80 -0.27
C ASP A 27 -6.75 -15.46 -0.40
N ALA A 28 -5.44 -15.53 -0.61
CA ALA A 28 -4.56 -14.38 -0.83
C ALA A 28 -4.90 -13.56 -2.10
N VAL A 29 -5.92 -14.00 -2.86
CA VAL A 29 -6.27 -13.51 -4.20
C VAL A 29 -7.70 -12.96 -4.24
N GLN A 30 -8.14 -12.26 -3.19
CA GLN A 30 -9.24 -11.32 -3.32
C GLN A 30 -8.70 -9.90 -3.26
N TRP A 31 -8.71 -9.24 -4.42
CA TRP A 31 -8.32 -7.83 -4.62
C TRP A 31 -9.17 -6.85 -3.80
N GLU A 32 -10.25 -7.33 -3.19
CA GLU A 32 -10.90 -6.71 -2.05
C GLU A 32 -10.78 -7.65 -0.85
N PRO A 33 -9.79 -7.45 0.03
CA PRO A 33 -9.79 -8.12 1.31
C PRO A 33 -11.14 -7.87 1.99
N SER A 34 -11.81 -8.94 2.40
CA SER A 34 -13.10 -8.83 3.08
C SER A 34 -13.01 -7.86 4.27
N ALA A 35 -14.11 -7.19 4.62
CA ALA A 35 -14.13 -6.29 5.78
C ALA A 35 -13.63 -6.98 7.07
N VAL A 36 -13.84 -8.30 7.17
CA VAL A 36 -13.32 -9.16 8.23
C VAL A 36 -11.79 -9.23 8.18
N PHE A 37 -11.22 -9.49 7.00
CA PHE A 37 -9.77 -9.55 6.80
C PHE A 37 -9.08 -8.22 7.15
N ASN A 38 -9.63 -7.09 6.68
CA ASN A 38 -9.09 -5.76 6.98
C ASN A 38 -9.17 -5.39 8.46
N SER A 39 -10.16 -5.91 9.20
CA SER A 39 -10.25 -5.70 10.65
C SER A 39 -9.34 -6.61 11.47
N PHE A 40 -8.96 -7.77 10.92
CA PHE A 40 -8.25 -8.83 11.64
C PHE A 40 -6.74 -8.80 11.41
N LEU A 41 -6.31 -8.49 10.18
CA LEU A 41 -4.90 -8.47 9.79
C LEU A 41 -4.05 -7.49 10.61
N PRO A 42 -4.48 -6.24 10.91
CA PRO A 42 -3.70 -5.31 11.72
C PRO A 42 -3.42 -5.86 13.13
N GLY A 43 -4.39 -6.52 13.76
CA GLY A 43 -4.20 -7.14 15.08
C GLY A 43 -3.22 -8.32 15.06
N CYS A 44 -3.16 -9.06 13.94
CA CYS A 44 -2.18 -10.12 13.74
C CYS A 44 -0.77 -9.57 13.51
N GLU A 45 -0.64 -8.48 12.74
CA GLU A 45 0.63 -7.77 12.52
C GLU A 45 1.19 -7.20 13.84
N GLU A 46 0.36 -6.48 14.60
CA GLU A 46 0.75 -5.92 15.91
C GLU A 46 1.12 -6.99 16.94
N SER A 47 0.49 -8.17 16.86
CA SER A 47 0.81 -9.33 17.71
C SER A 47 2.04 -10.10 17.25
N GLY A 48 2.67 -9.70 16.15
CA GLY A 48 3.87 -10.36 15.61
C GLY A 48 3.62 -11.75 15.01
N ASN A 49 2.43 -11.97 14.42
CA ASN A 49 2.14 -13.21 13.71
C ASN A 49 3.07 -13.34 12.48
N PRO A 50 3.86 -14.43 12.35
CA PRO A 50 4.84 -14.57 11.28
C PRO A 50 4.20 -14.72 9.89
N GLU A 51 3.02 -15.33 9.78
CA GLU A 51 2.28 -15.44 8.52
C GLU A 51 1.69 -14.09 8.10
N ALA A 52 1.14 -13.32 9.04
CA ALA A 52 0.64 -11.97 8.77
C ALA A 52 1.78 -11.02 8.36
N LEU A 53 2.92 -11.10 9.04
CA LEU A 53 4.13 -10.34 8.68
C LEU A 53 4.64 -10.72 7.29
N HIS A 54 4.68 -12.03 6.98
CA HIS A 54 5.09 -12.51 5.66
C HIS A 54 4.08 -12.11 4.57
N PHE A 55 2.78 -12.17 4.84
CA PHE A 55 1.73 -11.73 3.94
C PHE A 55 1.81 -10.22 3.65
N CYS A 56 1.92 -9.39 4.68
CA CYS A 56 2.07 -7.94 4.53
C CYS A 56 3.37 -7.57 3.80
N ASN A 57 4.48 -8.27 4.08
CA ASN A 57 5.74 -8.06 3.38
C ASN A 57 5.65 -8.44 1.90
N ASN A 58 5.04 -9.58 1.58
CA ASN A 58 4.84 -10.00 0.19
C ASN A 58 3.94 -9.02 -0.56
N GLN A 59 2.81 -8.62 0.03
CA GLN A 59 1.90 -7.61 -0.54
C GLN A 59 2.62 -6.27 -0.77
N ARG A 60 3.46 -5.85 0.17
CA ARG A 60 4.29 -4.64 0.03
C ARG A 60 5.30 -4.77 -1.11
N GLU A 61 6.00 -5.89 -1.22
CA GLU A 61 6.98 -6.14 -2.29
C GLU A 61 6.31 -6.23 -3.67
N PHE A 62 5.18 -6.94 -3.77
CA PHE A 62 4.38 -6.98 -5.00
C PHE A 62 3.83 -5.60 -5.36
N GLY A 63 3.27 -4.88 -4.40
CA GLY A 63 2.77 -3.51 -4.58
C GLY A 63 3.86 -2.56 -5.09
N LEU A 64 5.05 -2.61 -4.50
CA LEU A 64 6.21 -1.84 -4.96
C LEU A 64 6.60 -2.21 -6.40
N LYS A 65 6.67 -3.51 -6.75
CA LYS A 65 6.99 -3.95 -8.13
C LYS A 65 5.96 -3.47 -9.15
N PHE A 66 4.67 -3.47 -8.81
CA PHE A 66 3.62 -2.93 -9.67
C PHE A 66 3.75 -1.42 -9.84
N LEU A 67 4.00 -0.67 -8.76
CA LEU A 67 4.22 0.77 -8.82
C LEU A 67 5.47 1.11 -9.64
N GLU A 68 6.56 0.35 -9.51
CA GLU A 68 7.76 0.53 -10.33
C GLU A 68 7.48 0.29 -11.82
N ARG A 69 6.71 -0.76 -12.14
CA ARG A 69 6.34 -1.06 -13.53
C ARG A 69 5.47 0.05 -14.13
N ALA A 70 4.44 0.49 -13.41
CA ALA A 70 3.56 1.57 -13.88
C ALA A 70 4.30 2.92 -13.99
N THR A 71 5.25 3.20 -13.09
CA THR A 71 6.16 4.35 -13.20
C THR A 71 7.01 4.27 -14.47
N LYS A 72 7.57 3.11 -14.79
CA LYS A 72 8.34 2.88 -16.04
C LYS A 72 7.48 3.06 -17.29
N LEU A 73 6.18 2.74 -17.21
CA LEU A 73 5.21 2.96 -18.29
C LEU A 73 4.73 4.42 -18.38
N GLY A 74 5.16 5.30 -17.46
CA GLY A 74 4.90 6.74 -17.52
C GLY A 74 3.63 7.19 -16.80
N HIS A 75 2.95 6.32 -16.06
CA HIS A 75 1.78 6.72 -15.24
C HIS A 75 2.21 7.68 -14.13
N GLU A 76 1.69 8.91 -14.18
CA GLU A 76 2.17 10.00 -13.34
C GLU A 76 1.65 9.92 -11.90
N GLU A 77 0.40 9.49 -11.73
CA GLU A 77 -0.23 9.26 -10.43
C GLU A 77 0.56 8.18 -9.66
N THR A 78 0.91 7.11 -10.36
CA THR A 78 1.74 6.03 -9.82
C THR A 78 3.16 6.49 -9.50
N THR A 79 3.75 7.32 -10.37
CA THR A 79 5.08 7.91 -10.15
C THR A 79 5.08 8.76 -8.88
N TYR A 80 4.04 9.56 -8.67
CA TYR A 80 3.87 10.38 -7.47
C TYR A 80 3.72 9.51 -6.22
N VAL A 81 2.84 8.50 -6.25
CA VAL A 81 2.63 7.57 -5.13
C VAL A 81 3.91 6.83 -4.77
N LEU A 82 4.65 6.32 -5.76
CA LEU A 82 5.94 5.66 -5.54
C LEU A 82 6.97 6.62 -4.92
N GLY A 83 7.02 7.87 -5.38
CA GLY A 83 7.88 8.91 -4.82
C GLY A 83 7.62 9.19 -3.33
N ILE A 84 6.35 9.29 -2.93
CA ILE A 84 5.95 9.47 -1.54
C ILE A 84 6.32 8.26 -0.67
N ILE A 85 6.05 7.04 -1.15
CA ILE A 85 6.37 5.80 -0.42
C ILE A 85 7.89 5.71 -0.17
N LEU A 86 8.71 6.00 -1.18
CA LEU A 86 10.17 5.97 -1.06
C LEU A 86 10.72 7.05 -0.12
N LEU A 87 10.07 8.22 -0.04
CA LEU A 87 10.42 9.27 0.92
C LEU A 87 10.09 8.92 2.38
N CYS A 88 8.99 8.19 2.59
CA CYS A 88 8.56 7.75 3.90
C CYS A 88 9.41 6.57 4.44
N ASN A 89 10.14 5.87 3.57
CA ASN A 89 11.08 4.84 3.99
C ASN A 89 12.32 5.46 4.67
N LYS A 90 12.82 4.77 5.71
CA LYS A 90 13.94 5.27 6.54
C LYS A 90 15.33 5.07 5.92
N ASP A 91 15.43 4.42 4.76
CA ASP A 91 16.68 4.01 4.10
C ASP A 91 17.09 4.94 2.92
N GLU A 92 18.11 4.53 2.16
CA GLU A 92 18.67 5.13 0.92
C GLU A 92 17.65 5.41 -0.20
N SER A 93 16.38 5.07 -0.01
CA SER A 93 15.31 5.26 -0.99
C SER A 93 14.83 6.71 -1.11
N LYS A 94 15.20 7.60 -0.18
CA LYS A 94 14.72 9.00 -0.16
C LYS A 94 15.13 9.83 -1.37
N GLU A 95 16.38 9.69 -1.82
CA GLU A 95 16.89 10.45 -2.97
C GLU A 95 16.10 10.08 -4.24
N ARG A 96 15.93 8.79 -4.50
CA ARG A 96 15.09 8.27 -5.58
C ARG A 96 13.64 8.75 -5.45
N GLY A 97 13.10 8.80 -4.23
CA GLY A 97 11.77 9.37 -3.97
C GLY A 97 11.65 10.84 -4.41
N MET A 98 12.65 11.66 -4.07
CA MET A 98 12.72 13.07 -4.49
C MET A 98 12.84 13.23 -6.00
N GLU A 99 13.63 12.39 -6.67
CA GLU A 99 13.75 12.42 -8.13
C GLU A 99 12.43 12.17 -8.84
N LEU A 100 11.66 11.16 -8.39
CA LEU A 100 10.35 10.85 -8.95
C LEU A 100 9.36 12.01 -8.77
N LEU A 101 9.35 12.65 -7.59
CA LEU A 101 8.51 13.80 -7.35
C LEU A 101 8.90 15.02 -8.20
N ASN A 102 10.20 15.30 -8.32
CA ASN A 102 10.70 16.35 -9.21
C ASN A 102 10.33 16.10 -10.67
N MET A 103 10.32 14.85 -11.11
CA MET A 103 9.89 14.48 -12.47
C MET A 103 8.40 14.81 -12.69
N VAL A 104 7.53 14.45 -11.74
CA VAL A 104 6.09 14.77 -11.81
C VAL A 104 5.88 16.28 -11.81
N GLU A 105 6.60 17.01 -10.96
CA GLU A 105 6.49 18.48 -10.88
C GLU A 105 6.93 19.15 -12.19
N LYS A 106 8.06 18.73 -12.78
CA LYS A 106 8.53 19.23 -14.08
C LYS A 106 7.49 18.99 -15.18
N ARG A 107 6.89 17.80 -15.25
CA ARG A 107 5.83 17.47 -16.23
C ARG A 107 4.57 18.32 -16.03
N LYS A 108 4.21 18.61 -14.78
CA LYS A 108 3.09 19.49 -14.45
C LYS A 108 3.35 20.93 -14.88
N ARG A 109 4.55 21.46 -14.60
CA ARG A 109 4.97 22.81 -15.05
C ARG A 109 5.01 22.92 -16.58
N ALA A 110 5.55 21.91 -17.26
CA ALA A 110 5.57 21.87 -18.73
C ALA A 110 4.15 21.94 -19.34
N ARG A 111 3.18 21.18 -18.80
CA ARG A 111 1.78 21.25 -19.24
C ARG A 111 1.14 22.62 -19.00
N ASN A 112 1.41 23.23 -17.85
CA ASN A 112 0.89 24.57 -17.54
C ASN A 112 1.45 25.65 -18.48
N ASN A 113 2.73 25.54 -18.86
CA ASN A 113 3.34 26.49 -19.80
C ASN A 113 2.80 26.34 -21.23
N ILE A 114 2.45 25.12 -21.67
CA ILE A 114 1.82 24.86 -22.96
C ILE A 114 0.38 25.42 -23.01
N GLY A 115 -0.38 25.26 -21.93
CA GLY A 115 -1.74 25.83 -21.83
C GLY A 115 -1.75 27.37 -21.83
N LEU A 116 -0.67 28.00 -21.31
CA LEU A 116 -0.47 29.45 -21.35
C LEU A 116 -0.11 29.95 -22.76
N SER A 117 0.67 29.20 -23.55
CA SER A 117 0.97 29.59 -24.93
C SER A 117 -0.25 29.48 -25.86
N GLU A 118 -1.10 28.46 -25.71
CA GLU A 118 -2.33 28.32 -26.51
C GLU A 118 -3.40 29.38 -26.14
N SER A 119 -3.34 29.93 -24.93
CA SER A 119 -4.25 30.99 -24.47
C SER A 119 -3.84 32.40 -24.92
N LEU A 120 -2.60 32.57 -25.42
CA LEU A 120 -2.08 33.85 -25.92
C LEU A 120 -2.19 33.97 -27.46
N GLU A 121 -2.54 32.90 -28.16
CA GLU A 121 -2.74 32.87 -29.61
C GLU A 121 -4.22 32.96 -30.05
N LYS A 122 -5.14 33.30 -29.13
CA LYS A 122 -6.56 33.61 -29.42
C LYS A 122 -6.89 35.05 -29.07
#